data_AF-A0A7V8VQU0-F1
#
_entry.id   AF-A0A7V8VQU0-F1
#
_cell.length_a   1.000
_cell.length_b   1.000
_cell.length_c   1.000
_cell.angle_alpha   90.00
_cell.angle_beta   90.00
_cell.angle_gamma   90.00
#
_symmetry.space_group_name_H-M   'P 1'
#
loop_
_entity.id
_entity.type
_entity.pdbx_description
1 polymer ?
#
loop_
_entity_poly.entity_id
_entity_poly.type
_entity_poly.pdbx_seq_one_letter_code
_entity_poly.pdbx_strand_id
1 'polypeptide(L)' 'MISYHADAPEEERAAILAALEEAEGSRTRAAEILGMGRTTLWRKMKQYGIAAEGGEG' A
#
# COMPACT_ATOMS: atom_id res chain seq x y z
N MET A 1 17.76 -9.07 8.00
CA MET A 1 16.87 -8.05 8.57
C MET A 1 15.49 -8.25 7.97
N ILE A 2 14.71 -9.16 8.55
CA ILE A 2 13.32 -9.39 8.14
C ILE A 2 12.52 -8.89 9.33
N SER A 3 12.31 -7.58 9.39
CA SER A 3 11.39 -7.00 10.34
C SER A 3 9.99 -7.40 9.92
N TYR A 4 9.49 -8.50 10.50
CA TYR A 4 8.06 -8.74 10.62
C TYR A 4 7.55 -7.71 11.65
N HIS A 5 7.30 -6.49 11.19
CA HIS A 5 6.42 -5.62 11.97
C HIS A 5 5.05 -6.25 11.87
N ALA A 6 4.64 -6.83 13.00
CA ALA A 6 3.30 -7.23 13.28
C ALA A 6 2.43 -5.98 13.12
N ASP A 7 1.56 -5.99 12.12
CA ASP A 7 0.56 -4.97 11.94
C ASP A 7 -0.74 -5.71 11.72
N ALA A 8 -1.75 -5.35 12.50
CA ALA A 8 -3.05 -5.94 12.35
C ALA A 8 -3.50 -5.74 10.90
N PRO A 9 -4.02 -6.77 10.21
CA PRO A 9 -4.43 -6.66 8.81
C PRO A 9 -5.44 -5.53 8.55
N GLU A 10 -6.10 -5.05 9.60
CA GLU A 10 -7.04 -3.94 9.57
C GLU A 10 -6.35 -2.56 9.56
N GLU A 11 -5.30 -2.36 10.36
CA GLU A 11 -4.56 -1.09 10.43
C GLU A 11 -3.80 -0.83 9.14
N GLU A 12 -3.14 -1.85 8.61
CA GLU A 12 -2.39 -1.74 7.36
C GLU A 12 -3.29 -1.47 6.16
N ARG A 13 -4.47 -2.10 6.11
CA ARG A 13 -5.46 -1.82 5.07
C ARG A 13 -5.96 -0.37 5.16
N ALA A 14 -6.23 0.12 6.37
CA ALA A 14 -6.66 1.50 6.59
C ALA A 14 -5.55 2.51 6.22
N ALA A 15 -4.31 2.22 6.57
CA ALA A 15 -3.16 3.04 6.22
C ALA A 15 -2.95 3.10 4.69
N ILE A 16 -3.05 1.95 4.01
CA ILE A 16 -2.97 1.89 2.53
C ILE A 16 -4.14 2.65 1.89
N LEU A 17 -5.36 2.53 2.41
CA LEU A 17 -6.52 3.28 1.90
C LEU A 17 -6.34 4.78 2.10
N ALA A 18 -5.97 5.24 3.29
CA ALA A 18 -5.74 6.65 3.58
C ALA A 18 -4.63 7.24 2.70
N ALA A 19 -3.54 6.49 2.51
CA ALA A 19 -2.47 6.91 1.62
C ALA A 19 -2.87 6.89 0.14
N LEU A 20 -3.75 5.99 -0.28
CA LEU A 20 -4.30 5.97 -1.63
C LEU A 20 -5.28 7.11 -1.87
N GLU A 21 -6.11 7.46 -0.89
CA GLU A 21 -7.01 8.62 -0.95
C GLU A 21 -6.20 9.91 -1.04
N GLU A 22 -5.18 10.08 -0.19
CA GLU A 22 -4.26 11.23 -0.24
C GLU A 22 -3.42 11.25 -1.54
N ALA A 23 -3.13 10.08 -2.11
CA ALA A 23 -2.42 9.94 -3.36
C ALA A 23 -3.31 10.02 -4.62
N GLU A 24 -4.62 10.27 -4.47
CA GLU A 24 -5.59 10.24 -5.57
C GLU A 24 -5.51 8.96 -6.43
N GLY A 25 -5.34 7.80 -5.79
CA GLY A 25 -5.22 6.50 -6.45
C GLY A 25 -3.83 6.20 -7.03
N SER A 26 -2.84 7.08 -6.82
CA SER A 26 -1.47 6.85 -7.28
C SER A 26 -0.71 5.92 -6.34
N ARG A 27 -0.47 4.70 -6.81
CA ARG A 27 0.29 3.65 -6.10
C ARG A 27 1.71 4.08 -5.72
N THR A 28 2.36 4.88 -6.56
CA THR A 28 3.72 5.39 -6.30
C THR A 28 3.71 6.40 -5.17
N ARG A 29 2.77 7.36 -5.21
CA ARG A 29 2.60 8.36 -4.16
C ARG A 29 2.18 7.74 -2.84
N ALA A 30 1.27 6.77 -2.85
CA ALA A 30 0.87 6.05 -1.63
C ALA A 30 2.05 5.33 -0.98
N ALA A 31 2.94 4.72 -1.77
CA ALA A 31 4.18 4.11 -1.27
C ALA A 31 5.11 5.16 -0.63
N GLU A 32 5.25 6.33 -1.25
CA GLU A 32 6.06 7.44 -0.73
C GLU A 32 5.48 8.04 0.56
N ILE A 33 4.16 8.24 0.62
CA ILE A 33 3.43 8.75 1.79
C ILE A 33 3.60 7.79 2.98
N LEU A 34 3.50 6.49 2.72
CA LEU A 34 3.69 5.46 3.75
C LEU A 34 5.16 5.19 4.07
N GLY A 35 6.11 5.80 3.35
CA GLY A 35 7.54 5.50 3.48
C GLY A 35 7.87 4.04 3.18
N MET A 36 6.99 3.33 2.47
CA MET A 36 7.14 1.92 2.15
C MET A 36 7.79 1.76 0.78
N GLY A 37 8.71 0.79 0.67
CA GLY A 37 9.21 0.39 -0.63
C GLY A 37 8.07 -0.03 -1.56
N ARG A 38 8.11 0.42 -2.82
CA ARG A 38 7.13 0.07 -3.87
C ARG A 38 6.81 -1.44 -3.92
N THR A 39 7.82 -2.28 -3.71
CA THR A 39 7.70 -3.75 -3.69
C THR A 39 6.98 -4.27 -2.44
N THR A 40 7.13 -3.62 -1.29
CA THR A 40 6.43 -3.94 -0.04
C THR A 40 4.95 -3.56 -0.15
N LEU A 41 4.68 -2.34 -0.63
CA LEU A 41 3.31 -1.86 -0.86
C LEU A 41 2.57 -2.79 -1.83
N TRP A 42 3.21 -3.12 -2.97
CA TRP A 42 2.60 -4.01 -3.97
C TRP A 42 2.27 -5.40 -3.42
N ARG A 43 3.16 -5.99 -2.60
CA ARG A 43 2.89 -7.28 -1.94
C ARG A 43 1.71 -7.19 -0.97
N LYS A 44 1.63 -6.14 -0.16
CA LYS A 44 0.52 -5.90 0.77
C LYS A 44 -0.79 -5.65 0.03
N MET A 45 -0.80 -4.73 -0.95
CA MET A 45 -1.96 -4.49 -1.82
C MET A 45 -2.50 -5.77 -2.45
N LYS A 46 -1.62 -6.62 -2.96
CA LYS A 46 -1.99 -7.91 -3.54
C LYS A 46 -2.55 -8.89 -2.49
N GLN A 47 -1.99 -8.91 -1.28
CA GLN A 47 -2.52 -9.74 -0.18
C GLN A 47 -3.90 -9.27 0.30
N TYR A 48 -4.13 -7.96 0.36
CA TYR A 48 -5.39 -7.38 0.80
C TYR A 48 -6.44 -7.22 -0.31
N GLY A 49 -6.11 -7.61 -1.55
CA GLY A 49 -7.00 -7.45 -2.71
C GLY A 49 -7.24 -5.99 -3.11
N ILE A 50 -6.39 -5.06 -2.67
CA ILE A 50 -6.42 -3.64 -3.03
C ILE A 50 -5.70 -3.50 -4.38
N ALA A 51 -6.23 -4.15 -5.41
CA ALA A 51 -5.77 -3.93 -6.77
C ALA A 51 -6.35 -2.60 -7.24
N ALA A 52 -5.50 -1.57 -7.34
CA ALA A 52 -5.87 -0.37 -8.07
C ALA A 52 -6.08 -0.78 -9.54
N GLU A 53 -7.34 -1.00 -9.90
CA GLU A 53 -7.79 -1.09 -11.28
C GLU A 53 -7.62 0.29 -11.91
N GLY A 54 -6.42 0.59 -12.39
CA GLY A 54 -6.12 1.90 -12.97
C GLY A 54 -4.65 2.05 -13.27
N GLY A 55 -4.30 1.96 -14.56
CA GLY A 55 -2.99 2.31 -15.08
C GLY A 55 -2.32 1.15 -15.77
N GLU A 56 -2.81 0.89 -16.98
CA GLU A 56 -2.10 0.25 -18.07
C GLU A 56 -0.82 1.04 -18.39
N GLY A 57 0.24 0.30 -18.68
CA GLY A 57 1.42 0.73 -19.41
C GLY A 57 1.81 -0.40 -20.32
#